data_AF-G1Q752-F1
#
_entry.id   AF-G1Q752-F1
#
_cell.length_a   1.000
_cell.length_b   1.000
_cell.length_c   1.000
_cell.angle_alpha   90.00
_cell.angle_beta   90.00
_cell.angle_gamma   90.00
#
_symmetry.space_group_name_H-M   'P 1'
#
loop_
_entity.id
_entity.type
_entity.pdbx_description
1 polymer ?
#
loop_
_entity_poly.entity_id
_entity_poly.type
_entity_poly.pdbx_seq_one_letter_code
_entity_poly.pdbx_strand_id
1 'polypeptide(L)'
;GKVEFCLGTEEMHMPTPPDLSQEHFRVFSSVEKSKLPYSQLGLVISSYYETIDVLQASNQRSLKVQALHQLGSLLVFAGKKRAAFKCWCQALDDIFRKQDVLHTWKELGTTVTNATNSCSPPRSKDYSEEFLSRVGIWGCLQGAEISAKIAQFIKVLDVEKRSNCCILSALLFQGLLRTTLPHPKAERCYAQYEITQLLPGIELFSDIYRANICSVVASLYYVIRELHFAKQNIIILPLLALYQYFVAGICQDLVRNLEVRILKIEVLTELSFFSEAFHEIFQIFCGKHMPSFIPTSSRACGKVKMLPQKFLGI
;
A
#
# COMPACT_ATOMS: atom_id res chain seq x y z
N GLY A 1 47.79 -6.89 24.95
CA GLY A 1 47.77 -6.85 23.48
C GLY A 1 46.76 -5.82 23.04
N LYS A 2 47.15 -4.88 22.19
CA LYS A 2 46.26 -3.88 21.59
C LYS A 2 45.51 -4.58 20.46
N VAL A 3 44.20 -4.65 20.53
CA VAL A 3 43.37 -5.23 19.46
C VAL A 3 43.09 -4.10 18.48
N GLU A 4 43.80 -4.09 17.36
CA GLU A 4 43.51 -3.20 16.23
C GLU A 4 42.36 -3.80 15.43
N PHE A 5 41.26 -3.06 15.32
CA PHE A 5 40.20 -3.37 14.37
C PHE A 5 40.68 -2.93 12.99
N CYS A 6 40.88 -3.90 12.08
CA CYS A 6 41.03 -3.59 10.66
C CYS A 6 39.73 -2.97 10.17
N LEU A 7 39.72 -1.64 10.00
CA LEU A 7 38.72 -0.95 9.21
C LEU A 7 38.80 -1.54 7.80
N GLY A 8 37.81 -2.34 7.42
CA GLY A 8 37.68 -2.83 6.06
C GLY A 8 37.79 -1.65 5.09
N THR A 9 38.61 -1.81 4.06
CA THR A 9 38.85 -0.80 3.04
C THR A 9 37.49 -0.34 2.50
N GLU A 10 37.15 0.94 2.65
CA GLU A 10 36.02 1.52 1.91
C GLU A 10 36.34 1.37 0.42
N GLU A 11 35.73 0.37 -0.24
CA GLU A 11 35.88 0.19 -1.67
C GLU A 11 35.43 1.46 -2.38
N MET A 12 36.35 2.10 -3.11
CA MET A 12 36.02 3.18 -4.03
C MET A 12 35.02 2.64 -5.06
N HIS A 13 33.74 2.92 -4.85
CA HIS A 13 32.71 2.57 -5.82
C HIS A 13 32.75 3.55 -6.97
N MET A 14 32.92 3.00 -8.17
CA MET A 14 32.91 3.76 -9.41
C MET A 14 31.50 4.30 -9.69
N PRO A 15 31.37 5.45 -10.37
CA PRO A 15 30.07 6.05 -10.71
C PRO A 15 29.21 5.16 -11.62
N THR A 16 29.81 4.17 -12.29
CA THR A 16 29.12 3.19 -13.12
C THR A 16 29.12 1.83 -12.40
N PRO A 17 27.96 1.19 -12.21
CA PRO A 17 27.92 -0.15 -11.64
C PRO A 17 28.67 -1.13 -12.58
N PRO A 18 29.44 -2.07 -12.01
CA PRO A 18 30.17 -3.06 -12.81
C PRO A 18 29.20 -3.97 -13.58
N ASP A 19 29.60 -4.38 -14.79
CA ASP A 19 28.85 -5.38 -15.54
C ASP A 19 29.05 -6.77 -14.91
N LEU A 20 27.99 -7.28 -14.31
CA LEU A 20 27.97 -8.57 -13.62
C LEU A 20 27.73 -9.75 -14.56
N SER A 21 27.52 -9.52 -15.87
CA SER A 21 27.20 -10.58 -16.84
C SER A 21 28.29 -11.65 -16.96
N GLN A 22 29.52 -11.30 -16.62
CA GLN A 22 30.70 -12.17 -16.67
C GLN A 22 31.16 -12.65 -15.28
N GLU A 23 30.49 -12.25 -14.19
CA GLU A 23 30.93 -12.61 -12.84
C GLU A 23 30.52 -14.04 -12.47
N HIS A 24 31.50 -14.83 -12.05
CA HIS A 24 31.27 -16.17 -11.50
C HIS A 24 31.02 -16.08 -9.99
N PHE A 25 29.75 -16.07 -9.59
CA PHE A 25 29.35 -16.11 -8.18
C PHE A 25 29.62 -17.49 -7.57
N ARG A 26 30.78 -17.67 -6.93
CA ARG A 26 31.19 -18.96 -6.32
C ARG A 26 30.80 -19.10 -4.85
N VAL A 27 30.47 -18.00 -4.16
CA VAL A 27 30.13 -17.98 -2.73
C VAL A 27 28.86 -17.15 -2.53
N PHE A 28 28.00 -17.52 -1.58
CA PHE A 28 26.74 -16.82 -1.28
C PHE A 28 26.97 -15.34 -0.93
N SER A 29 28.04 -15.04 -0.20
CA SER A 29 28.46 -13.68 0.13
C SER A 29 28.88 -12.85 -1.09
N SER A 30 29.23 -13.48 -2.21
CA SER A 30 29.52 -12.80 -3.48
C SER A 30 28.25 -12.26 -4.16
N VAL A 31 27.07 -12.75 -3.76
CA VAL A 31 25.76 -12.31 -4.25
C VAL A 31 25.11 -11.34 -3.27
N GLU A 32 25.57 -11.32 -2.02
CA GLU A 32 25.12 -10.37 -1.00
C GLU A 32 25.64 -8.97 -1.32
N LYS A 33 24.76 -8.11 -1.84
CA LYS A 33 25.03 -6.69 -1.97
C LYS A 33 25.15 -6.08 -0.58
N SER A 34 26.33 -5.57 -0.26
CA SER A 34 26.52 -4.73 0.93
C SER A 34 25.60 -3.50 0.83
N LYS A 35 25.12 -3.01 1.97
CA LYS A 35 24.32 -1.79 2.00
C LYS A 35 25.18 -0.64 1.48
N LEU A 36 24.65 0.12 0.52
CA LEU A 36 25.30 1.34 0.03
C LEU A 36 25.72 2.23 1.22
N PRO A 37 27.00 2.64 1.30
CA PRO A 37 27.46 3.47 2.40
C PRO A 37 26.77 4.84 2.35
N TYR A 38 26.55 5.43 3.52
CA TYR A 38 25.84 6.72 3.64
C TYR A 38 26.54 7.85 2.87
N SER A 39 27.87 7.75 2.69
CA SER A 39 28.67 8.66 1.88
C SER A 39 28.19 8.77 0.42
N GLN A 40 27.60 7.70 -0.12
CA GLN A 40 27.09 7.67 -1.51
C GLN A 40 25.64 8.12 -1.64
N LEU A 41 24.92 8.34 -0.54
CA LEU A 41 23.52 8.75 -0.57
C LEU A 41 23.32 10.07 -1.35
N GLY A 42 24.29 10.99 -1.24
CA GLY A 42 24.28 12.24 -2.01
C GLY A 42 24.30 12.01 -3.52
N LEU A 43 25.16 11.10 -4.00
CA LEU A 43 25.25 10.75 -5.42
C LEU A 43 23.97 10.10 -5.93
N VAL A 44 23.38 9.18 -5.15
CA VAL A 44 22.10 8.55 -5.49
C VAL A 44 21.00 9.60 -5.60
N ILE A 45 20.89 10.52 -4.64
CA ILE A 45 19.92 11.62 -4.67
C ILE A 45 20.10 12.48 -5.93
N SER A 46 21.34 12.85 -6.28
CA SER A 46 21.63 13.64 -7.49
C SER A 46 21.22 12.89 -8.77
N SER A 47 21.52 11.60 -8.87
CA SER A 47 21.14 10.76 -10.02
C SER A 47 19.62 10.66 -10.18
N TYR A 48 18.86 10.61 -9.08
CA TYR A 48 17.40 10.67 -9.14
C TYR A 48 16.89 12.01 -9.69
N TYR A 49 17.49 13.15 -9.32
CA TYR A 49 17.10 14.45 -9.88
C TYR A 49 17.33 14.50 -11.39
N GLU A 50 18.50 14.09 -11.87
CA GLU A 50 18.81 14.01 -13.30
C GLU A 50 17.83 13.08 -14.04
N THR A 51 17.52 11.93 -13.43
CA THR A 51 16.55 10.98 -13.99
C THR A 51 15.16 11.60 -14.10
N ILE A 52 14.71 12.33 -13.09
CA ILE A 52 13.41 13.01 -13.10
C ILE A 52 13.35 14.06 -14.22
N ASP A 53 14.42 14.81 -14.45
CA ASP A 53 14.50 15.80 -15.51
C ASP A 53 14.42 15.14 -16.90
N VAL A 54 15.12 14.04 -17.11
CA VAL A 54 15.05 13.25 -18.36
C VAL A 54 13.66 12.65 -18.56
N LEU A 55 13.04 12.09 -17.51
CA LEU A 55 11.69 11.53 -17.57
C LEU A 55 10.64 12.61 -17.85
N GLN A 56 10.84 13.82 -17.33
CA GLN A 56 9.99 14.96 -17.63
C GLN A 56 10.15 15.41 -19.09
N ALA A 57 11.39 15.55 -19.58
CA ALA A 57 11.67 15.94 -20.97
C ALA A 57 11.15 14.90 -21.99
N SER A 58 11.16 13.61 -21.63
CA SER A 58 10.66 12.51 -22.45
C SER A 58 9.16 12.22 -22.27
N ASN A 59 8.45 13.01 -21.46
CA ASN A 59 7.01 12.85 -21.16
C ASN A 59 6.66 11.46 -20.56
N GLN A 60 7.60 10.81 -19.89
CA GLN A 60 7.45 9.51 -19.22
C GLN A 60 6.88 9.67 -17.81
N ARG A 61 5.62 10.10 -17.73
CA ARG A 61 4.99 10.54 -16.48
C ARG A 61 4.91 9.48 -15.38
N SER A 62 4.48 8.26 -15.72
CA SER A 62 4.35 7.18 -14.73
C SER A 62 5.69 6.85 -14.08
N LEU A 63 6.76 6.79 -14.87
CA LEU A 63 8.13 6.59 -14.39
C LEU A 63 8.61 7.79 -13.57
N LYS A 64 8.27 9.02 -13.99
CA LYS A 64 8.60 10.24 -13.23
C LYS A 64 7.96 10.20 -11.83
N VAL A 65 6.69 9.82 -11.73
CA VAL A 65 5.97 9.65 -10.46
C VAL A 65 6.66 8.61 -9.57
N GLN A 66 7.07 7.47 -10.12
CA GLN A 66 7.83 6.45 -9.40
C GLN A 66 9.16 7.01 -8.88
N ALA A 67 9.92 7.70 -9.74
CA ALA A 67 11.19 8.31 -9.36
C ALA A 67 11.02 9.36 -8.25
N LEU A 68 9.99 10.22 -8.33
CA LEU A 68 9.66 11.19 -7.30
C LEU A 68 9.25 10.54 -5.96
N HIS A 69 8.48 9.45 -6.01
CA HIS A 69 8.07 8.70 -4.82
C HIS A 69 9.28 8.09 -4.08
N GLN A 70 10.20 7.48 -4.82
CA GLN A 70 11.43 6.90 -4.29
C GLN A 70 12.39 7.98 -3.78
N LEU A 71 12.62 9.03 -4.57
CA LEU A 71 13.44 10.18 -4.15
C LEU A 71 12.91 10.82 -2.87
N GLY A 72 11.60 11.01 -2.75
CA GLY A 72 11.02 11.53 -1.51
C GLY A 72 11.28 10.62 -0.31
N SER A 73 11.23 9.29 -0.49
CA SER A 73 11.56 8.33 0.57
C SER A 73 13.05 8.41 0.97
N LEU A 74 13.96 8.54 0.00
CA LEU A 74 15.38 8.75 0.24
C LEU A 74 15.67 10.08 0.96
N LEU A 75 14.95 11.15 0.59
CA LEU A 75 15.09 12.46 1.22
C LEU A 75 14.59 12.46 2.68
N VAL A 76 13.52 11.70 3.00
CA VAL A 76 13.12 11.49 4.40
C VAL A 76 14.22 10.76 5.17
N PHE A 77 14.79 9.70 4.59
CA PHE A 77 15.91 8.98 5.19
C PHE A 77 17.13 9.89 5.42
N ALA A 78 17.43 10.79 4.49
CA ALA A 78 18.48 11.81 4.61
C ALA A 78 18.14 12.99 5.55
N GLY A 79 16.99 12.97 6.25
CA GLY A 79 16.53 14.05 7.12
C GLY A 79 16.00 15.30 6.40
N LYS A 80 15.95 15.31 5.06
CA LYS A 80 15.52 16.44 4.22
C LYS A 80 14.00 16.46 4.00
N LYS A 81 13.21 16.50 5.08
CA LYS A 81 11.74 16.39 5.05
C LYS A 81 11.05 17.42 4.13
N ARG A 82 11.52 18.66 4.08
CA ARG A 82 10.91 19.70 3.21
C ARG A 82 11.08 19.39 1.72
N ALA A 83 12.23 18.85 1.32
CA ALA A 83 12.47 18.43 -0.05
C ALA A 83 11.64 17.19 -0.39
N ALA A 84 11.58 16.22 0.52
CA ALA A 84 10.73 15.04 0.36
C ALA A 84 9.25 15.41 0.14
N PHE A 85 8.74 16.35 0.94
CA PHE A 85 7.38 16.86 0.79
C PHE A 85 7.13 17.46 -0.60
N LYS A 86 8.06 18.25 -1.14
CA LYS A 86 7.94 18.79 -2.50
C LYS A 86 7.88 17.68 -3.55
N CYS A 87 8.76 16.68 -3.47
CA CYS A 87 8.77 15.55 -4.40
C CYS A 87 7.44 14.79 -4.37
N TRP A 88 6.90 14.54 -3.18
CA TRP A 88 5.64 13.83 -3.01
C TRP A 88 4.41 14.63 -3.44
N CYS A 89 4.35 15.94 -3.18
CA CYS A 89 3.31 16.79 -3.74
C CYS A 89 3.36 16.82 -5.27
N GLN A 90 4.56 16.98 -5.85
CA GLN A 90 4.74 16.96 -7.29
C GLN A 90 4.30 15.62 -7.90
N ALA A 91 4.60 14.50 -7.24
CA ALA A 91 4.17 13.18 -7.69
C ALA A 91 2.63 13.05 -7.67
N LEU A 92 1.96 13.53 -6.61
CA LEU A 92 0.49 13.56 -6.56
C LEU A 92 -0.10 14.43 -7.67
N ASP A 93 0.47 15.61 -7.89
CA ASP A 93 0.00 16.53 -8.92
C ASP A 93 0.16 15.92 -10.33
N ASP A 94 1.26 15.23 -10.59
CA ASP A 94 1.51 14.51 -11.84
C ASP A 94 0.53 13.34 -12.03
N ILE A 95 0.21 12.58 -10.96
CA ILE A 95 -0.79 11.49 -10.99
C ILE A 95 -2.16 12.03 -11.42
N PHE A 96 -2.64 13.10 -10.77
CA PHE A 96 -3.98 13.66 -11.01
C PHE A 96 -4.05 14.64 -12.16
N ARG A 97 -2.90 15.04 -12.72
CA ARG A 97 -2.80 16.08 -13.75
C ARG A 97 -3.40 17.43 -13.31
N LYS A 98 -3.34 17.72 -12.01
CA LYS A 98 -3.84 18.95 -11.38
C LYS A 98 -2.80 19.43 -10.38
N GLN A 99 -2.62 20.74 -10.26
CA GLN A 99 -1.74 21.30 -9.25
C GLN A 99 -2.41 21.31 -7.87
N ASP A 100 -1.59 21.18 -6.84
CA ASP A 100 -1.99 21.29 -5.44
C ASP A 100 -3.12 20.33 -5.04
N VAL A 101 -3.00 19.07 -5.47
CA VAL A 101 -4.02 18.03 -5.24
C VAL A 101 -4.21 17.78 -3.75
N LEU A 102 -3.13 17.83 -2.97
CA LEU A 102 -3.18 17.57 -1.53
C LEU A 102 -4.16 18.50 -0.79
N HIS A 103 -4.34 19.73 -1.29
CA HIS A 103 -5.25 20.72 -0.72
C HIS A 103 -6.58 20.83 -1.47
N THR A 104 -6.61 20.49 -2.77
CA THR A 104 -7.78 20.70 -3.63
C THR A 104 -8.52 19.42 -4.04
N TRP A 105 -8.13 18.23 -3.54
CA TRP A 105 -8.74 16.97 -3.95
C TRP A 105 -10.25 16.89 -3.71
N LYS A 106 -10.77 17.58 -2.68
CA LYS A 106 -12.22 17.62 -2.38
C LYS A 106 -13.04 18.26 -3.51
N GLU A 107 -12.44 19.16 -4.27
CA GLU A 107 -13.05 19.80 -5.44
C GLU A 107 -13.17 18.84 -6.62
N LEU A 108 -12.34 17.80 -6.71
CA LEU A 108 -12.27 16.96 -7.91
C LEU A 108 -13.62 16.33 -8.28
N GLY A 109 -14.39 15.85 -7.30
CA GLY A 109 -15.68 15.25 -7.62
C GLY A 109 -16.85 16.23 -7.77
N THR A 110 -16.64 17.56 -7.87
CA THR A 110 -17.75 18.49 -8.20
C THR A 110 -17.97 18.62 -9.71
N THR A 111 -17.25 17.86 -10.55
CA THR A 111 -17.13 18.13 -12.00
C THR A 111 -17.96 17.22 -12.92
N VAL A 112 -19.02 16.58 -12.42
CA VAL A 112 -20.00 15.81 -13.22
C VAL A 112 -21.40 16.32 -12.82
N THR A 113 -22.26 17.00 -13.59
CA THR A 113 -22.41 17.28 -15.03
C THR A 113 -23.38 18.48 -15.17
N ASN A 114 -23.00 19.56 -15.84
CA ASN A 114 -23.94 20.60 -16.34
C ASN A 114 -24.56 20.23 -17.70
N ALA A 115 -24.73 18.93 -17.96
CA ALA A 115 -25.34 18.43 -19.17
C ALA A 115 -26.53 17.55 -18.79
N THR A 116 -27.71 18.09 -19.09
CA THR A 116 -29.01 17.41 -19.20
C THR A 116 -29.77 17.17 -17.89
N ASN A 117 -30.71 18.10 -17.64
CA ASN A 117 -31.99 17.93 -16.93
C ASN A 117 -32.37 16.47 -16.58
N SER A 118 -32.16 16.07 -15.33
CA SER A 118 -32.96 15.00 -14.72
C SER A 118 -33.08 15.22 -13.22
N CYS A 119 -34.33 15.28 -12.75
CA CYS A 119 -34.72 15.43 -11.36
C CYS A 119 -34.39 14.12 -10.61
N SER A 120 -33.17 14.00 -10.11
CA SER A 120 -32.78 12.95 -9.17
C SER A 120 -32.11 13.59 -7.96
N PRO A 121 -32.38 13.12 -6.73
CA PRO A 121 -31.75 13.66 -5.53
C PRO A 121 -30.22 13.56 -5.67
N PRO A 122 -29.45 14.51 -5.09
CA PRO A 122 -27.99 14.53 -5.22
C PRO A 122 -27.43 13.19 -4.73
N ARG A 123 -26.96 12.38 -5.68
CA ARG A 123 -26.34 11.08 -5.41
C ARG A 123 -25.14 11.34 -4.50
N SER A 124 -25.03 10.61 -3.39
CA SER A 124 -23.86 10.67 -2.51
C SER A 124 -22.59 10.50 -3.34
N LYS A 125 -21.68 11.47 -3.22
CA LYS A 125 -20.48 11.58 -4.04
C LYS A 125 -19.47 10.48 -3.73
N ASP A 126 -19.27 9.54 -4.66
CA ASP A 126 -18.26 8.47 -4.54
C ASP A 126 -16.91 8.97 -5.09
N TYR A 127 -16.09 9.56 -4.20
CA TYR A 127 -14.74 10.02 -4.56
C TYR A 127 -13.84 8.88 -5.05
N SER A 128 -14.02 7.67 -4.53
CA SER A 128 -13.17 6.52 -4.84
C SER A 128 -13.38 6.07 -6.30
N GLU A 129 -14.62 6.11 -6.79
CA GLU A 129 -14.96 5.83 -8.20
C GLU A 129 -14.43 6.94 -9.13
N GLU A 130 -14.54 8.21 -8.71
CA GLU A 130 -14.01 9.36 -9.45
C GLU A 130 -12.47 9.36 -9.54
N PHE A 131 -11.78 8.98 -8.48
CA PHE A 131 -10.32 8.87 -8.52
C PHE A 131 -9.89 7.73 -9.43
N LEU A 132 -10.55 6.58 -9.33
CA LEU A 132 -10.27 5.46 -10.22
C LEU A 132 -10.43 5.86 -11.70
N SER A 133 -11.51 6.57 -12.06
CA SER A 133 -11.75 6.98 -13.44
C SER A 133 -10.68 7.94 -13.96
N ARG A 134 -10.14 8.82 -13.11
CA ARG A 134 -9.13 9.82 -13.48
C ARG A 134 -7.72 9.27 -13.56
N VAL A 135 -7.30 8.51 -12.56
CA VAL A 135 -5.88 8.16 -12.37
C VAL A 135 -5.60 6.67 -12.58
N GLY A 136 -6.66 5.86 -12.72
CA GLY A 136 -6.56 4.42 -12.89
C GLY A 136 -6.02 3.70 -11.66
N ILE A 137 -5.92 2.38 -11.75
CA ILE A 137 -5.52 1.46 -10.66
C ILE A 137 -4.17 1.85 -10.07
N TRP A 138 -3.19 2.12 -10.93
CA TRP A 138 -1.83 2.41 -10.52
C TRP A 138 -1.67 3.81 -9.94
N GLY A 139 -2.40 4.80 -10.47
CA GLY A 139 -2.46 6.13 -9.88
C GLY A 139 -3.13 6.12 -8.52
N CYS A 140 -4.19 5.32 -8.34
CA CYS A 140 -4.82 5.08 -7.04
C CYS A 140 -3.83 4.48 -6.04
N LEU A 141 -3.15 3.40 -6.41
CA LEU A 141 -2.21 2.72 -5.52
C LEU A 141 -1.04 3.63 -5.11
N GLN A 142 -0.38 4.26 -6.09
CA GLN A 142 0.77 5.13 -5.83
C GLN A 142 0.35 6.41 -5.08
N GLY A 143 -0.77 7.01 -5.47
CA GLY A 143 -1.30 8.19 -4.80
C GLY A 143 -1.69 7.91 -3.35
N ALA A 144 -2.22 6.71 -3.07
CA ALA A 144 -2.52 6.27 -1.71
C ALA A 144 -1.23 6.17 -0.88
N GLU A 145 -0.21 5.44 -1.36
CA GLU A 145 1.07 5.34 -0.66
C GLU A 145 1.73 6.71 -0.42
N ILE A 146 1.74 7.59 -1.42
CA ILE A 146 2.34 8.92 -1.31
C ILE A 146 1.58 9.76 -0.26
N SER A 147 0.25 9.74 -0.30
CA SER A 147 -0.59 10.48 0.66
C SER A 147 -0.39 9.97 2.09
N ALA A 148 -0.29 8.65 2.27
CA ALA A 148 0.01 8.02 3.57
C ALA A 148 1.40 8.42 4.09
N LYS A 149 2.42 8.42 3.23
CA LYS A 149 3.79 8.84 3.59
C LYS A 149 3.86 10.33 3.96
N ILE A 150 3.13 11.21 3.26
CA ILE A 150 3.02 12.63 3.63
C ILE A 150 2.41 12.76 5.03
N ALA A 151 1.33 12.02 5.31
CA ALA A 151 0.72 12.01 6.64
C ALA A 151 1.72 11.55 7.72
N GLN A 152 2.37 10.41 7.48
CA GLN A 152 3.26 9.74 8.44
C GLN A 152 4.56 10.50 8.72
N PHE A 153 5.18 11.11 7.71
CA PHE A 153 6.53 11.66 7.85
C PHE A 153 6.60 13.18 7.84
N ILE A 154 5.60 13.86 7.26
CA ILE A 154 5.60 15.32 7.09
C ILE A 154 4.58 15.99 8.00
N LYS A 155 3.33 15.53 8.02
CA LYS A 155 2.23 16.18 8.77
C LYS A 155 2.07 15.69 10.21
N VAL A 156 3.12 15.11 10.80
CA VAL A 156 3.11 14.51 12.14
C VAL A 156 2.47 15.42 13.20
N LEU A 157 2.79 16.72 13.18
CA LEU A 157 2.34 17.69 14.18
C LEU A 157 0.99 18.36 13.87
N ASP A 158 0.46 18.20 12.66
CA ASP A 158 -0.76 18.88 12.20
C ASP A 158 -1.86 17.84 12.00
N VAL A 159 -2.65 17.60 13.05
CA VAL A 159 -3.66 16.53 13.10
C VAL A 159 -4.69 16.68 11.99
N GLU A 160 -5.11 17.91 11.67
CA GLU A 160 -6.09 18.17 10.62
C GLU A 160 -5.52 17.81 9.25
N LYS A 161 -4.32 18.34 8.92
CA LYS A 161 -3.69 18.03 7.63
C LYS A 161 -3.33 16.55 7.51
N ARG A 162 -2.88 15.92 8.61
CA ARG A 162 -2.58 14.49 8.68
C ARG A 162 -3.82 13.65 8.40
N SER A 163 -4.93 13.96 9.07
CA SER A 163 -6.22 13.29 8.85
C SER A 163 -6.71 13.47 7.41
N ASN A 164 -6.59 14.68 6.85
CA ASN A 164 -6.98 14.94 5.46
C ASN A 164 -6.14 14.13 4.45
N CYS A 165 -4.85 13.94 4.71
CA CYS A 165 -3.98 13.07 3.90
C CYS A 165 -4.38 11.59 4.03
N CYS A 166 -4.72 11.13 5.24
CA CYS A 166 -5.20 9.77 5.48
C CYS A 166 -6.54 9.51 4.79
N ILE A 167 -7.47 10.47 4.79
CA ILE A 167 -8.74 10.36 4.05
C ILE A 167 -8.48 10.26 2.54
N LEU A 168 -7.64 11.13 1.98
CA LEU A 168 -7.27 11.04 0.56
C LEU A 168 -6.67 9.66 0.23
N SER A 169 -5.75 9.17 1.07
CA SER A 169 -5.16 7.85 0.91
C SER A 169 -6.21 6.73 0.99
N ALA A 170 -7.16 6.83 1.92
CA ALA A 170 -8.21 5.84 2.09
C ALA A 170 -9.10 5.76 0.85
N LEU A 171 -9.55 6.90 0.33
CA LEU A 171 -10.36 6.98 -0.89
C LEU A 171 -9.62 6.42 -2.12
N LEU A 172 -8.31 6.66 -2.21
CA LEU A 172 -7.48 6.10 -3.28
C LEU A 172 -7.31 4.58 -3.17
N PHE A 173 -7.09 4.04 -1.96
CA PHE A 173 -7.09 2.60 -1.72
C PHE A 173 -8.46 1.97 -2.04
N GLN A 174 -9.54 2.62 -1.62
CA GLN A 174 -10.90 2.21 -1.97
C GLN A 174 -11.15 2.24 -3.48
N GLY A 175 -10.49 3.13 -4.23
CA GLY A 175 -10.53 3.14 -5.70
C GLY A 175 -10.17 1.77 -6.30
N LEU A 176 -9.27 1.00 -5.68
CA LEU A 176 -8.95 -0.37 -6.12
C LEU A 176 -10.15 -1.32 -6.02
N LEU A 177 -11.04 -1.09 -5.07
CA LEU A 177 -12.28 -1.84 -4.86
C LEU A 177 -13.42 -1.35 -5.77
N ARG A 178 -13.23 -0.26 -6.51
CA ARG A 178 -14.20 0.26 -7.49
C ARG A 178 -13.98 -0.28 -8.91
N THR A 179 -12.93 -1.07 -9.09
CA THR A 179 -12.52 -1.62 -10.39
C THR A 179 -13.40 -2.74 -10.90
N THR A 180 -14.16 -3.41 -10.02
CA THR A 180 -14.92 -4.60 -10.36
C THR A 180 -16.27 -4.62 -9.65
N LEU A 181 -17.25 -5.30 -10.27
CA LEU A 181 -18.63 -5.42 -9.78
C LEU A 181 -18.84 -6.21 -8.46
N PRO A 182 -18.03 -7.21 -8.06
CA PRO A 182 -18.33 -7.99 -6.86
C PRO A 182 -18.09 -7.21 -5.56
N HIS A 183 -17.27 -6.14 -5.60
CA HIS A 183 -16.94 -5.35 -4.43
C HIS A 183 -18.10 -4.42 -4.03
N PRO A 184 -18.54 -4.41 -2.76
CA PRO A 184 -19.62 -3.54 -2.33
C PRO A 184 -19.29 -2.05 -2.54
N LYS A 185 -20.28 -1.27 -2.95
CA LYS A 185 -20.16 0.20 -3.03
C LYS A 185 -20.26 0.85 -1.64
N ALA A 186 -21.22 0.41 -0.82
CA ALA A 186 -21.38 0.98 0.53
C ALA A 186 -20.32 0.44 1.50
N GLU A 187 -19.65 1.34 2.22
CA GLU A 187 -18.53 1.01 3.12
C GLU A 187 -18.95 0.04 4.25
N ARG A 188 -20.16 0.21 4.80
CA ARG A 188 -20.73 -0.68 5.83
C ARG A 188 -20.83 -2.15 5.41
N CYS A 189 -20.97 -2.43 4.12
CA CYS A 189 -21.06 -3.81 3.62
C CYS A 189 -19.73 -4.56 3.78
N TYR A 190 -18.62 -3.85 4.00
CA TYR A 190 -17.32 -4.46 4.30
C TYR A 190 -17.20 -5.02 5.72
N ALA A 191 -18.22 -4.85 6.57
CA ALA A 191 -18.24 -5.49 7.88
C ALA A 191 -18.14 -7.03 7.78
N GLN A 192 -18.81 -7.63 6.79
CA GLN A 192 -18.79 -9.09 6.56
C GLN A 192 -18.16 -9.49 5.21
N TYR A 193 -17.86 -8.52 4.33
CA TYR A 193 -17.30 -8.83 3.02
C TYR A 193 -15.81 -9.21 3.13
N GLU A 194 -15.45 -10.29 2.45
CA GLU A 194 -14.08 -10.76 2.31
C GLU A 194 -13.67 -10.71 0.83
N ILE A 195 -12.52 -10.12 0.56
CA ILE A 195 -11.98 -10.06 -0.80
C ILE A 195 -11.34 -11.41 -1.10
N THR A 196 -11.91 -12.14 -2.05
CA THR A 196 -11.31 -13.38 -2.59
C THR A 196 -10.36 -13.09 -3.75
N GLN A 197 -10.71 -12.09 -4.56
CA GLN A 197 -9.92 -11.62 -5.68
C GLN A 197 -10.06 -10.10 -5.80
N LEU A 198 -8.95 -9.38 -5.74
CA LEU A 198 -8.98 -7.92 -5.82
C LEU A 198 -9.20 -7.43 -7.26
N LEU A 199 -8.34 -7.86 -8.19
CA LEU A 199 -8.34 -7.48 -9.60
C LEU A 199 -8.15 -8.74 -10.48
N PRO A 200 -9.17 -9.20 -11.21
CA PRO A 200 -9.01 -10.29 -12.16
C PRO A 200 -7.99 -9.96 -13.25
N GLY A 201 -7.00 -10.84 -13.44
CA GLY A 201 -5.98 -10.72 -14.49
C GLY A 201 -4.89 -9.67 -14.26
N ILE A 202 -4.81 -9.05 -13.07
CA ILE A 202 -3.79 -8.05 -12.76
C ILE A 202 -2.97 -8.50 -11.55
N GLU A 203 -1.67 -8.74 -11.77
CA GLU A 203 -0.70 -8.99 -10.71
C GLU A 203 -0.09 -7.68 -10.21
N LEU A 204 -0.73 -7.08 -9.19
CA LEU A 204 -0.36 -5.79 -8.61
C LEU A 204 1.12 -5.67 -8.19
N PHE A 205 1.71 -6.75 -7.68
CA PHE A 205 3.03 -6.75 -7.03
C PHE A 205 4.09 -7.53 -7.83
N SER A 206 3.82 -7.80 -9.11
CA SER A 206 4.79 -8.46 -10.01
C SER A 206 6.03 -7.60 -10.26
N ASP A 207 5.85 -6.28 -10.33
CA ASP A 207 6.92 -5.29 -10.46
C ASP A 207 7.11 -4.50 -9.16
N ILE A 208 8.22 -4.76 -8.47
CA ILE A 208 8.55 -4.16 -7.18
C ILE A 208 8.74 -2.64 -7.26
N TYR A 209 9.11 -2.12 -8.43
CA TYR A 209 9.36 -0.70 -8.65
C TYR A 209 8.06 0.05 -8.88
N ARG A 210 7.05 -0.65 -9.39
CA ARG A 210 5.70 -0.11 -9.55
C ARG A 210 4.92 -0.11 -8.25
N ALA A 211 4.99 -1.21 -7.49
CA ALA A 211 4.35 -1.35 -6.20
C ALA A 211 5.08 -2.38 -5.32
N ASN A 212 5.58 -1.92 -4.17
CA ASN A 212 6.19 -2.80 -3.19
C ASN A 212 5.15 -3.19 -2.13
N ILE A 213 4.84 -4.49 -2.02
CA ILE A 213 3.83 -5.00 -1.07
C ILE A 213 4.10 -4.58 0.37
N CYS A 214 5.35 -4.58 0.83
CA CYS A 214 5.70 -4.19 2.19
C CYS A 214 5.40 -2.69 2.44
N SER A 215 5.72 -1.83 1.46
CA SER A 215 5.41 -0.39 1.50
C SER A 215 3.89 -0.15 1.49
N VAL A 216 3.15 -0.87 0.64
CA VAL A 216 1.69 -0.78 0.54
C VAL A 216 1.02 -1.21 1.85
N VAL A 217 1.38 -2.38 2.38
CA VAL A 217 0.85 -2.89 3.65
C VAL A 217 1.17 -1.94 4.79
N ALA A 218 2.40 -1.44 4.90
CA ALA A 218 2.77 -0.47 5.94
C ALA A 218 1.97 0.83 5.85
N SER A 219 1.82 1.37 4.64
CA SER A 219 1.05 2.60 4.37
C SER A 219 -0.44 2.41 4.68
N LEU A 220 -1.03 1.30 4.25
CA LEU A 220 -2.43 0.96 4.50
C LEU A 220 -2.70 0.78 6.00
N TYR A 221 -1.83 0.05 6.71
CA TYR A 221 -1.94 -0.10 8.16
C TYR A 221 -1.88 1.25 8.89
N TYR A 222 -0.91 2.09 8.52
CA TYR A 222 -0.78 3.43 9.10
C TYR A 222 -2.07 4.24 8.94
N VAL A 223 -2.63 4.27 7.72
CA VAL A 223 -3.88 4.99 7.43
C VAL A 223 -5.04 4.43 8.24
N ILE A 224 -5.19 3.10 8.32
CA ILE A 224 -6.22 2.44 9.13
C ILE A 224 -6.13 2.89 10.60
N ARG A 225 -4.92 2.86 11.18
CA ARG A 225 -4.70 3.22 12.59
C ARG A 225 -4.98 4.69 12.86
N GLU A 226 -4.53 5.59 11.99
CA GLU A 226 -4.78 7.04 12.13
C GLU A 226 -6.26 7.38 12.01
N LEU A 227 -6.96 6.78 11.04
CA LEU A 227 -8.40 7.02 10.87
C LEU A 227 -9.22 6.44 12.01
N HIS A 228 -8.81 5.29 12.57
CA HIS A 228 -9.47 4.69 13.74
C HIS A 228 -9.30 5.58 14.96
N PHE A 229 -8.09 6.10 15.17
CA PHE A 229 -7.83 7.09 16.21
C PHE A 229 -8.70 8.35 16.03
N ALA A 230 -8.89 8.80 14.79
CA ALA A 230 -9.77 9.92 14.43
C ALA A 230 -11.28 9.58 14.40
N LYS A 231 -11.68 8.38 14.85
CA LYS A 231 -13.08 7.88 14.89
C LYS A 231 -13.79 7.87 13.54
N GLN A 232 -13.05 7.73 12.44
CA GLN A 232 -13.61 7.58 11.10
C GLN A 232 -13.82 6.09 10.78
N ASN A 233 -14.59 5.38 11.60
CA ASN A 233 -14.63 3.92 11.56
C ASN A 233 -15.34 3.34 10.31
N ILE A 234 -16.28 4.07 9.72
CA ILE A 234 -16.99 3.61 8.51
C ILE A 234 -16.06 3.54 7.29
N ILE A 235 -15.23 4.57 7.03
CA ILE A 235 -14.28 4.62 5.90
C ILE A 235 -13.18 3.54 5.99
N ILE A 236 -12.95 3.02 7.21
CA ILE A 236 -11.92 2.01 7.48
C ILE A 236 -12.36 0.60 7.09
N LEU A 237 -13.66 0.29 7.08
CA LEU A 237 -14.12 -1.08 6.81
C LEU A 237 -13.62 -1.65 5.47
N PRO A 238 -13.68 -0.92 4.33
CA PRO A 238 -13.08 -1.38 3.08
C PRO A 238 -11.55 -1.55 3.16
N LEU A 239 -10.87 -0.68 3.93
CA LEU A 239 -9.42 -0.74 4.11
C LEU A 239 -9.00 -1.98 4.91
N LEU A 240 -9.77 -2.35 5.93
CA LEU A 240 -9.54 -3.56 6.72
C LEU A 240 -9.67 -4.81 5.83
N ALA A 241 -10.70 -4.89 4.99
CA ALA A 241 -10.86 -5.99 4.04
C ALA A 241 -9.68 -6.05 3.06
N LEU A 242 -9.26 -4.91 2.52
CA LEU A 242 -8.11 -4.80 1.63
C LEU A 242 -6.80 -5.23 2.31
N TYR A 243 -6.58 -4.77 3.55
CA TYR A 243 -5.40 -5.13 4.33
C TYR A 243 -5.39 -6.62 4.63
N GLN A 244 -6.52 -7.18 5.07
CA GLN A 244 -6.68 -8.60 5.34
C GLN A 244 -6.38 -9.45 4.10
N TYR A 245 -6.85 -9.04 2.92
CA TYR A 245 -6.52 -9.69 1.65
C TYR A 245 -5.01 -9.69 1.37
N PHE A 246 -4.33 -8.55 1.56
CA PHE A 246 -2.89 -8.47 1.37
C PHE A 246 -2.12 -9.34 2.35
N VAL A 247 -2.42 -9.27 3.66
CA VAL A 247 -1.63 -10.00 4.66
C VAL A 247 -1.92 -11.49 4.67
N ALA A 248 -3.18 -11.92 4.48
CA ALA A 248 -3.52 -13.34 4.45
C ALA A 248 -3.28 -13.99 3.10
N GLY A 249 -3.71 -13.34 2.01
CA GLY A 249 -3.66 -13.91 0.67
C GLY A 249 -2.27 -13.82 0.05
N ILE A 250 -1.62 -12.66 0.17
CA ILE A 250 -0.37 -12.36 -0.56
C ILE A 250 0.85 -12.58 0.34
N CYS A 251 0.92 -11.89 1.49
CA CYS A 251 2.08 -11.97 2.37
C CYS A 251 2.15 -13.27 3.18
N GLN A 252 1.01 -13.93 3.39
CA GLN A 252 0.87 -15.08 4.29
C GLN A 252 1.40 -14.78 5.71
N ASP A 253 1.21 -13.55 6.19
CA ASP A 253 1.67 -13.09 7.51
C ASP A 253 0.57 -13.30 8.56
N LEU A 254 0.72 -14.35 9.36
CA LEU A 254 -0.24 -14.73 10.40
C LEU A 254 -0.38 -13.65 11.48
N VAL A 255 0.73 -13.04 11.91
CA VAL A 255 0.72 -12.08 13.02
C VAL A 255 -0.06 -10.84 12.60
N ARG A 256 0.28 -10.27 11.44
CA ARG A 256 -0.44 -9.10 10.91
C ARG A 256 -1.90 -9.42 10.55
N ASN A 257 -2.20 -10.65 10.15
CA ASN A 257 -3.57 -11.09 9.93
C ASN A 257 -4.39 -11.09 11.23
N LEU A 258 -3.85 -11.62 12.32
CA LEU A 258 -4.53 -11.58 13.62
C LEU A 258 -4.69 -10.16 14.14
N GLU A 259 -3.65 -9.33 14.05
CA GLU A 259 -3.69 -7.93 14.47
C GLU A 259 -4.80 -7.14 13.77
N VAL A 260 -4.94 -7.27 12.45
CA VAL A 260 -5.99 -6.53 11.72
C VAL A 260 -7.38 -7.05 12.07
N ARG A 261 -7.55 -8.34 12.34
CA ARG A 261 -8.86 -8.90 12.69
C ARG A 261 -9.30 -8.50 14.09
N ILE A 262 -8.36 -8.42 15.03
CA ILE A 262 -8.62 -7.83 16.36
C ILE A 262 -9.05 -6.37 16.20
N LEU A 263 -8.33 -5.60 15.39
CA LEU A 263 -8.72 -4.21 15.10
C LEU A 263 -10.09 -4.12 14.40
N LYS A 264 -10.43 -5.06 13.51
CA LYS A 264 -11.76 -5.14 12.89
C LYS A 264 -12.84 -5.35 13.94
N ILE A 265 -12.62 -6.22 14.93
CA ILE A 265 -13.56 -6.43 16.04
C ILE A 265 -13.77 -5.13 16.84
N GLU A 266 -12.69 -4.40 17.16
CA GLU A 266 -12.77 -3.10 17.85
C GLU A 266 -13.59 -2.09 17.05
N VAL A 267 -13.27 -1.93 15.75
CA VAL A 267 -13.98 -1.02 14.83
C VAL A 267 -15.47 -1.38 14.73
N LEU A 268 -15.80 -2.66 14.58
CA LEU A 268 -17.19 -3.14 14.50
C LEU A 268 -17.94 -2.87 15.82
N THR A 269 -17.29 -3.07 16.96
CA THR A 269 -17.86 -2.79 18.28
C THR A 269 -18.14 -1.30 18.45
N GLU A 270 -17.20 -0.43 18.07
CA GLU A 270 -17.40 1.03 18.09
C GLU A 270 -18.52 1.50 17.14
N LEU A 271 -18.77 0.77 16.05
CA LEU A 271 -19.88 0.99 15.13
C LEU A 271 -21.21 0.34 15.57
N SER A 272 -21.23 -0.36 16.71
CA SER A 272 -22.37 -1.15 17.21
C SER A 272 -22.79 -2.32 16.31
N PHE A 273 -21.88 -2.83 15.47
CA PHE A 273 -22.07 -4.02 14.63
C PHE A 273 -21.69 -5.29 15.41
N PHE A 274 -22.42 -5.56 16.50
CA PHE A 274 -22.07 -6.60 17.47
C PHE A 274 -22.16 -8.01 16.90
N SER A 275 -23.09 -8.27 15.98
CA SER A 275 -23.23 -9.59 15.33
C SER A 275 -22.00 -9.91 14.48
N GLU A 276 -21.53 -8.93 13.72
CA GLU A 276 -20.34 -8.99 12.88
C GLU A 276 -19.07 -9.13 13.72
N ALA A 277 -18.96 -8.37 14.81
CA ALA A 277 -17.85 -8.47 15.74
C ALA A 277 -17.75 -9.88 16.36
N PHE A 278 -18.89 -10.44 16.79
CA PHE A 278 -18.95 -11.80 17.32
C PHE A 278 -18.60 -12.84 16.26
N HIS A 279 -19.06 -12.66 15.02
CA HIS A 279 -18.72 -13.54 13.91
C HIS A 279 -17.21 -13.56 13.64
N GLU A 280 -16.54 -12.41 13.64
CA GLU A 280 -15.08 -12.33 13.48
C GLU A 280 -14.34 -13.05 14.61
N ILE A 281 -14.76 -12.87 15.87
CA ILE A 281 -14.21 -13.59 17.01
C ILE A 281 -14.34 -15.10 16.81
N PHE A 282 -15.53 -15.57 16.43
CA PHE A 282 -15.78 -16.99 16.17
C PHE A 282 -14.89 -17.53 15.05
N GLN A 283 -14.74 -16.79 13.95
CA GLN A 283 -13.86 -17.22 12.86
C GLN A 283 -12.38 -17.33 13.29
N ILE A 284 -11.89 -16.41 14.14
CA ILE A 284 -10.53 -16.50 14.71
C ILE A 284 -10.40 -17.77 15.55
N PHE A 285 -11.35 -18.03 16.46
CA PHE A 285 -11.34 -19.24 17.30
C PHE A 285 -11.35 -20.54 16.49
N CYS A 286 -12.08 -20.56 15.37
CA CYS A 286 -12.10 -21.71 14.47
C CYS A 286 -10.89 -21.79 13.52
N GLY A 287 -9.94 -20.84 13.58
CA GLY A 287 -8.79 -20.80 12.69
C GLY A 287 -9.17 -20.57 11.20
N LYS A 288 -10.34 -20.00 10.92
CA LYS A 288 -10.77 -19.72 9.54
C LYS A 288 -9.95 -18.57 8.95
N HIS A 289 -9.60 -18.68 7.68
CA HIS A 289 -8.87 -17.66 6.91
C HIS A 289 -7.47 -17.32 7.47
N MET A 290 -6.86 -18.25 8.21
CA MET A 290 -5.47 -18.14 8.64
C MET A 290 -4.52 -18.56 7.51
N PRO A 291 -3.40 -17.83 7.29
CA PRO A 291 -2.32 -18.29 6.42
C PRO A 291 -1.88 -19.70 6.78
N SER A 292 -1.76 -20.57 5.77
CA SER A 292 -1.27 -21.92 6.00
C SER A 292 0.25 -21.91 6.16
N PHE A 293 0.77 -22.58 7.18
CA PHE A 293 2.22 -22.73 7.42
C PHE A 293 2.98 -23.56 6.36
N ILE A 294 2.31 -24.03 5.31
CA ILE A 294 2.93 -24.92 4.32
C ILE A 294 3.72 -24.05 3.33
N PRO A 295 5.06 -24.16 3.29
CA PRO A 295 5.86 -23.47 2.29
C PRO A 295 5.45 -23.97 0.90
N THR A 296 5.18 -23.03 0.00
CA THR A 296 4.75 -23.26 -1.39
C THR A 296 5.77 -23.99 -2.27
N SER A 297 6.87 -24.53 -1.72
CA SER A 297 7.81 -25.41 -2.42
C SER A 297 7.43 -26.91 -2.36
N SER A 298 6.37 -27.29 -1.64
CA SER A 298 5.95 -28.70 -1.52
C SER A 298 4.56 -28.97 -2.11
N ARG A 299 4.36 -28.61 -3.38
CA ARG A 299 3.21 -29.15 -4.14
C ARG A 299 3.64 -30.33 -5.01
N ALA A 300 3.81 -31.49 -4.36
CA ALA A 300 3.73 -32.78 -5.03
C ALA A 300 3.27 -33.90 -4.08
N CYS A 301 2.18 -34.55 -4.49
CA CYS A 301 1.74 -35.91 -4.17
C CYS A 301 0.89 -36.16 -2.91
N GLY A 302 -0.34 -36.64 -3.15
CA GLY A 302 -1.10 -37.47 -2.20
C GLY A 302 -2.52 -37.01 -1.92
N LYS A 303 -3.49 -37.44 -2.75
CA LYS A 303 -4.91 -37.46 -2.36
C LYS A 303 -5.04 -38.31 -1.08
N VAL A 304 -5.32 -37.70 0.06
CA VAL A 304 -5.78 -38.44 1.25
C VAL A 304 -7.28 -38.66 1.09
N LYS A 305 -7.67 -39.92 0.89
CA LYS A 305 -9.07 -40.37 0.89
C LYS A 305 -9.70 -40.03 2.25
N MET A 306 -10.81 -39.30 2.22
CA MET A 306 -11.74 -39.20 3.34
C MET A 306 -12.25 -40.60 3.71
N LEU A 307 -12.04 -41.04 4.95
CA LEU A 307 -12.72 -42.20 5.52
C LEU A 307 -14.10 -41.77 6.03
N PRO A 308 -15.19 -42.51 5.73
CA PRO A 308 -16.52 -42.18 6.23
C PRO A 308 -16.64 -42.45 7.73
N GLN A 309 -17.20 -41.47 8.44
CA GLN A 309 -17.64 -41.55 9.83
C GLN A 309 -18.63 -42.72 9.99
N LYS A 310 -18.26 -43.73 10.78
CA LYS A 310 -19.20 -44.72 11.30
C LYS A 310 -19.93 -44.10 12.49
N PHE A 311 -21.25 -44.00 12.38
CA PHE A 311 -22.16 -43.82 13.51
C PHE A 311 -21.98 -45.00 14.48
N LEU A 312 -21.67 -44.72 15.74
CA LEU A 312 -21.95 -45.66 16.84
C LEU A 312 -23.27 -45.20 17.47
N GLY A 313 -24.31 -46.01 17.28
CA GLY A 313 -25.47 -45.99 18.14
C GLY A 313 -25.25 -46.95 19.31
N ILE A 314 -25.45 -46.44 20.53
CA ILE A 314 -26.15 -47.09 21.64
C ILE A 314 -27.02 -46.01 22.26
#